data_AF-A0AAD7FR20-F1
#
_entry.id   AF-A0AAD7FR20-F1
#
_cell.length_a   1.000
_cell.length_b   1.000
_cell.length_c   1.000
_cell.angle_alpha   90.00
_cell.angle_beta   90.00
_cell.angle_gamma   90.00
#
_symmetry.space_group_name_H-M   'P 1'
#
loop_
_entity.id
_entity.type
_entity.pdbx_description
1 polymer ?
#
loop_
_entity_poly.entity_id
_entity_poly.type
_entity_poly.pdbx_seq_one_letter_code
_entity_poly.pdbx_strand_id
1 'polypeptide(L)'
;MSAPIATDSTLPVVLFSSLLGKLAAVLELTQRPEGTVTPQAKQALLQATNDFKNALAEAKERSARLPGGELRIEEQGEVIEMLTELRDRKRQQLAEFSTRAATTSVGMGQGTAAMEIDSMASTPFHEY
;
A
#
# COMPACT_ATOMS: atom_id res chain seq x y z
N MET A 1 -18.90 -6.03 -5.18
CA MET A 1 -18.50 -5.59 -3.83
C MET A 1 -17.04 -6.00 -3.64
N SER A 2 -16.10 -5.08 -3.86
CA SER A 2 -14.66 -5.37 -3.68
C SER A 2 -14.26 -5.12 -2.23
N ALA A 3 -13.66 -6.12 -1.59
CA ALA A 3 -13.20 -6.05 -0.21
C ALA A 3 -12.13 -4.96 -0.04
N PRO A 4 -12.09 -4.26 1.11
CA PRO A 4 -10.99 -3.37 1.44
C PRO A 4 -9.72 -4.21 1.63
N ILE A 5 -8.69 -3.94 0.83
CA ILE A 5 -7.35 -4.49 1.04
C ILE A 5 -6.85 -3.83 2.33
N ALA A 6 -6.98 -4.53 3.45
CA ALA A 6 -6.41 -4.10 4.72
C ALA A 6 -4.88 -4.18 4.60
N THR A 7 -4.26 -3.11 4.12
CA THR A 7 -2.81 -2.95 4.18
C THR A 7 -2.47 -2.75 5.65
N ASP A 8 -1.93 -3.79 6.28
CA ASP A 8 -1.41 -3.75 7.64
C ASP A 8 -0.31 -2.68 7.70
N SER A 9 -0.71 -1.46 8.07
CA SER A 9 0.08 -0.22 7.90
C SER A 9 1.01 0.03 9.09
N THR A 10 1.03 -0.91 10.04
CA THR A 10 1.87 -0.86 11.22
C THR A 10 3.29 -1.24 10.88
N LEU A 11 4.21 -0.32 11.16
CA LEU A 11 5.65 -0.54 11.05
C LEU A 11 6.07 -1.70 11.96
N PRO A 12 6.79 -2.72 11.47
CA PRO A 12 7.22 -3.87 12.27
C PRO A 12 8.46 -3.52 13.12
N VAL A 13 8.33 -2.52 14.00
CA VAL A 13 9.42 -1.95 14.81
C VAL A 13 10.14 -3.02 15.63
N VAL A 14 9.39 -3.93 16.24
CA VAL A 14 9.94 -5.03 17.06
C VAL A 14 10.84 -5.94 16.22
N LEU A 15 10.40 -6.31 15.00
CA LEU A 15 11.18 -7.16 14.10
C LEU A 15 12.50 -6.51 13.73
N PHE A 16 12.47 -5.24 13.31
CA PHE A 16 13.68 -4.49 12.98
C PHE A 16 14.63 -4.33 14.17
N SER A 17 14.11 -4.00 15.36
CA SER A 17 14.95 -3.89 16.57
C SER A 17 15.63 -5.20 16.95
N SER A 18 15.02 -6.35 16.60
CA SER A 18 15.58 -7.67 16.90
C SER A 18 16.74 -8.07 15.97
N LEU A 19 16.85 -7.47 14.78
CA LEU A 19 17.85 -7.84 13.78
C LEU A 19 19.27 -7.63 14.28
N LEU A 20 19.52 -6.50 14.96
CA LEU A 20 20.85 -6.18 15.48
C LEU A 20 21.28 -7.20 16.56
N GLY A 21 20.38 -7.55 17.47
CA GLY A 21 20.64 -8.56 18.50
C GLY A 21 20.90 -9.95 17.90
N LYS A 22 20.16 -10.35 16.86
CA LYS A 22 20.39 -11.60 16.13
C LYS A 22 21.74 -11.61 15.40
N LEU A 23 22.14 -10.50 14.79
CA LEU A 23 23.46 -10.37 14.17
C LEU A 23 24.59 -10.42 15.20
N ALA A 24 24.42 -9.73 16.33
CA ALA A 24 25.38 -9.77 17.43
C ALA A 24 25.57 -11.20 17.94
N ALA A 25 24.49 -11.97 18.11
CA ALA A 25 24.57 -13.38 18.51
C ALA A 25 25.37 -14.25 17.52
N VAL A 26 25.22 -14.01 16.20
CA VAL A 26 26.03 -14.69 15.18
C VAL A 26 27.51 -14.33 15.34
N LEU A 27 27.82 -13.04 15.51
CA LEU A 27 29.20 -12.56 15.67
C LEU A 27 29.84 -13.11 16.95
N GLU A 28 29.14 -13.09 18.07
CA GLU A 28 29.62 -13.68 19.33
C GLU A 28 29.95 -15.16 19.17
N LEU A 29 29.09 -15.94 18.50
CA LEU A 29 29.34 -17.36 18.24
C LEU A 29 30.58 -17.58 17.35
N THR A 30 30.85 -16.69 16.39
CA THR A 30 32.07 -16.77 15.57
C THR A 30 33.34 -16.41 16.32
N GLN A 31 33.25 -15.60 17.38
CA GLN A 31 34.39 -15.16 18.17
C GLN A 31 34.72 -16.08 19.35
N ARG A 32 33.85 -17.06 19.66
CA ARG A 32 34.12 -18.03 20.72
C ARG A 32 35.36 -18.87 20.40
N PRO A 33 36.20 -19.17 21.40
CA PRO A 33 37.41 -19.96 21.20
C PRO A 33 37.12 -21.41 20.78
N GLU A 34 35.95 -21.98 21.14
CA GLU A 34 35.50 -23.27 20.62
C GLU A 34 35.05 -23.20 19.15
N GLY A 35 34.77 -21.98 18.64
CA GLY A 35 34.50 -21.64 17.25
C GLY A 35 33.64 -22.65 16.51
N THR A 36 34.13 -23.15 15.38
CA THR A 36 33.53 -24.25 14.62
C THR A 36 34.21 -25.59 14.92
N VAL A 37 34.94 -25.70 16.02
CA VAL A 37 35.77 -26.88 16.30
C VAL A 37 34.90 -28.04 16.79
N THR A 38 33.86 -27.75 17.58
CA THR A 38 32.91 -28.77 18.03
C THR A 38 31.67 -28.83 17.13
N PRO A 39 31.06 -30.03 16.95
CA PRO A 39 29.80 -30.17 16.22
C PRO A 39 28.67 -29.31 16.81
N GLN A 40 28.62 -29.19 18.14
CA GLN A 40 27.64 -28.38 18.85
C GLN A 40 27.79 -26.89 18.53
N ALA A 41 29.02 -26.38 18.50
CA ALA A 41 29.27 -24.98 18.18
C ALA A 41 28.98 -24.66 16.71
N LYS A 42 29.28 -25.60 15.78
CA LYS A 42 28.83 -25.50 14.38
C LYS A 42 27.30 -25.43 14.27
N GLN A 43 26.59 -26.30 14.99
CA GLN A 43 25.13 -26.33 14.97
C GLN A 43 24.53 -25.05 15.55
N ALA A 44 25.08 -24.54 16.65
CA ALA A 44 24.65 -23.27 17.25
C ALA A 44 24.86 -22.09 16.29
N LEU A 45 26.00 -22.03 15.59
CA LEU A 45 26.28 -21.00 14.61
C LEU A 45 25.33 -21.07 13.40
N LEU A 46 25.08 -22.28 12.88
CA LEU A 46 24.14 -22.50 11.79
C LEU A 46 22.72 -22.07 12.19
N GLN A 47 22.28 -22.42 13.40
CA GLN A 47 20.98 -22.03 13.92
C GLN A 47 20.85 -20.51 14.03
N ALA A 48 21.80 -19.84 14.70
CA ALA A 48 21.79 -18.39 14.83
C ALA A 48 21.83 -17.67 13.48
N THR A 49 22.59 -18.21 12.52
CA THR A 49 22.67 -17.66 11.16
C THR A 49 21.34 -17.80 10.43
N ASN A 50 20.70 -18.96 10.50
CA ASN A 50 19.38 -19.18 9.91
C ASN A 50 18.33 -18.28 10.56
N ASP A 51 18.34 -18.15 11.88
CA ASP A 51 17.40 -17.30 12.60
C ASP A 51 17.55 -15.82 12.23
N PHE A 52 18.79 -15.36 12.01
CA PHE A 52 19.05 -14.01 11.50
C PHE A 52 18.57 -13.86 10.05
N LYS A 53 18.91 -14.81 9.17
CA LYS A 53 18.50 -14.76 7.75
C LYS A 53 16.98 -14.78 7.59
N ASN A 54 16.28 -15.60 8.37
CA ASN A 54 14.82 -15.69 8.35
C ASN A 54 14.19 -14.38 8.83
N ALA A 55 14.66 -13.83 9.95
CA ALA A 55 14.17 -12.54 10.44
C ALA A 55 14.43 -11.40 9.44
N LEU A 56 15.58 -11.40 8.76
CA LEU A 56 15.91 -10.41 7.73
C LEU A 56 15.02 -10.55 6.50
N ALA A 57 14.74 -11.77 6.05
CA ALA A 57 13.84 -12.03 4.95
C ALA A 57 12.41 -11.56 5.28
N GLU A 58 11.91 -11.89 6.47
CA GLU A 58 10.61 -11.41 6.95
C GLU A 58 10.57 -9.87 7.02
N ALA A 59 11.63 -9.23 7.52
CA ALA A 59 11.70 -7.77 7.61
C ALA A 59 11.63 -7.13 6.22
N LYS A 60 12.36 -7.68 5.24
CA LYS A 60 12.31 -7.22 3.84
C LYS A 60 10.93 -7.39 3.23
N GLU A 61 10.31 -8.55 3.44
CA GLU A 61 8.97 -8.83 2.93
C GLU A 61 7.93 -7.88 3.52
N ARG A 62 7.95 -7.66 4.85
CA ARG A 62 7.03 -6.72 5.49
C ARG A 62 7.27 -5.28 5.02
N SER A 63 8.52 -4.90 4.77
CA SER A 63 8.86 -3.57 4.22
C SER A 63 8.28 -3.38 2.82
N ALA A 64 8.44 -4.38 1.96
CA ALA A 64 7.94 -4.34 0.58
C ALA A 64 6.40 -4.35 0.51
N ARG A 65 5.72 -4.81 1.55
CA ARG A 65 4.25 -4.77 1.67
C ARG A 65 3.72 -3.47 2.25
N LEU A 66 4.57 -2.58 2.77
CA LEU A 66 4.14 -1.25 3.18
C LEU A 66 3.73 -0.45 1.94
N PRO A 67 2.72 0.43 2.03
CA PRO A 67 2.36 1.29 0.91
C PRO A 67 3.56 2.11 0.42
N GLY A 68 3.90 1.97 -0.86
CA GLY A 68 5.08 2.61 -1.44
C GLY A 68 6.42 1.95 -1.07
N GLY A 69 6.41 0.80 -0.38
CA GLY A 69 7.60 0.09 0.07
C GLY A 69 8.45 -0.49 -1.06
N GLU A 70 7.87 -0.73 -2.24
CA GLU A 70 8.59 -1.08 -3.46
C GLU A 70 9.24 0.13 -4.17
N LEU A 71 8.79 1.35 -3.84
CA LEU A 71 9.20 2.57 -4.51
C LEU A 71 10.36 3.25 -3.77
N ARG A 72 11.26 3.85 -4.53
CA ARG A 72 12.25 4.79 -3.99
C ARG A 72 11.55 6.06 -3.50
N ILE A 73 12.21 6.80 -2.61
CA ILE A 73 11.65 8.02 -2.01
C ILE A 73 11.32 9.05 -3.11
N GLU A 74 12.16 9.12 -4.14
CA GLU A 74 11.97 10.01 -5.28
C GLU A 74 10.71 9.63 -6.08
N GLU A 75 10.54 8.34 -6.38
CA GLU A 75 9.38 7.80 -7.08
C GLU A 75 8.09 8.00 -6.27
N GLN A 76 8.15 7.85 -4.94
CA GLN A 76 7.02 8.18 -4.06
C GLN A 76 6.65 9.67 -4.14
N GLY A 77 7.65 10.56 -4.24
CA GLY A 77 7.45 12.00 -4.42
C GLY A 77 6.68 12.32 -5.71
N GLU A 78 7.11 11.72 -6.83
CA GLU A 78 6.45 11.89 -8.14
C GLU A 78 5.00 11.39 -8.11
N VAL A 79 4.74 10.24 -7.49
CA VAL A 79 3.38 9.70 -7.36
C VAL A 79 2.51 10.61 -6.49
N ILE A 80 3.05 11.14 -5.40
CA ILE A 80 2.32 12.09 -4.53
C ILE A 80 1.96 13.36 -5.29
N GLU A 81 2.88 13.90 -6.09
CA GLU A 81 2.66 15.07 -6.93
C GLU A 81 1.55 14.80 -7.95
N MET A 82 1.67 13.72 -8.72
CA MET A 82 0.67 13.32 -9.72
C MET A 82 -0.73 13.11 -9.09
N LEU A 83 -0.81 12.42 -7.95
CA LEU A 83 -2.07 12.19 -7.24
C LEU A 83 -2.67 13.48 -6.68
N THR A 84 -1.81 14.41 -6.22
CA THR A 84 -2.21 15.73 -5.75
C THR A 84 -2.82 16.56 -6.88
N GLU A 85 -2.16 16.64 -8.03
CA GLU A 85 -2.68 17.33 -9.20
C GLU A 85 -4.00 16.73 -9.69
N LEU A 86 -4.10 15.40 -9.70
CA LEU A 86 -5.32 14.71 -10.12
C LEU A 86 -6.48 15.03 -9.17
N ARG A 87 -6.24 14.99 -7.86
CA ARG A 87 -7.23 15.37 -6.84
C ARG A 87 -7.69 16.81 -7.04
N ASP A 88 -6.77 17.73 -7.25
CA ASP A 88 -7.10 19.16 -7.32
C ASP A 88 -7.86 19.49 -8.61
N ARG A 89 -7.47 18.90 -9.74
CA ARG A 89 -8.26 18.96 -10.99
C ARG A 89 -9.67 18.40 -10.82
N LYS A 90 -9.81 17.25 -10.14
CA LYS A 90 -11.14 16.65 -9.89
C LYS A 90 -12.00 17.52 -8.99
N ARG A 91 -11.43 18.17 -7.96
CA ARG A 91 -12.14 19.14 -7.12
C ARG A 91 -12.62 20.34 -7.93
N GLN A 92 -11.79 20.87 -8.81
CA GLN A 92 -12.18 21.97 -9.69
C GLN A 92 -13.32 21.56 -10.63
N GLN A 93 -13.22 20.40 -11.29
CA GLN A 93 -14.29 19.87 -12.15
C GLN A 93 -15.62 19.71 -11.40
N LEU A 94 -15.56 19.23 -10.15
CA LEU A 94 -16.76 19.11 -9.31
C LEU A 94 -17.35 20.47 -8.93
N ALA A 95 -16.52 21.47 -8.64
CA ALA A 95 -16.97 22.83 -8.34
C ALA A 95 -17.60 23.51 -9.56
N GLU A 96 -17.02 23.34 -10.74
CA GLU A 96 -17.58 23.82 -12.01
C GLU A 96 -18.92 23.14 -12.31
N PHE A 97 -18.99 21.81 -12.14
CA PHE A 97 -20.21 21.05 -12.33
C PHE A 97 -21.32 21.47 -11.35
N SER A 98 -21.01 21.61 -10.06
CA SER A 98 -21.99 22.03 -9.05
C SER A 98 -22.49 23.45 -9.32
N THR A 99 -21.61 24.36 -9.73
CA THR A 99 -21.98 25.73 -10.12
C THR A 99 -22.89 25.73 -11.34
N ARG A 100 -22.61 24.89 -12.35
CA ARG A 100 -23.46 24.74 -13.54
C ARG A 100 -24.82 24.13 -13.22
N ALA A 101 -24.88 23.15 -12.32
CA ALA A 101 -26.14 22.59 -11.84
C ALA A 101 -26.96 23.62 -11.04
N ALA A 102 -26.30 24.46 -10.24
CA ALA A 102 -26.93 25.56 -9.51
C ALA A 102 -27.43 26.67 -10.46
N THR A 103 -26.68 27.05 -11.48
CA THR A 103 -27.16 28.06 -12.46
C THR A 103 -28.25 27.54 -13.37
N THR A 104 -28.23 26.25 -13.73
CA THR A 104 -29.34 25.62 -14.48
C THR A 104 -30.62 25.56 -13.64
N SER A 105 -30.51 25.28 -12.34
CA SER A 105 -31.68 25.31 -11.43
C SER A 105 -32.19 26.73 -11.14
N VAL A 106 -31.32 27.74 -11.08
CA VAL A 106 -31.72 29.16 -10.95
C VAL A 106 -32.32 29.69 -12.27
N GLY A 107 -31.83 29.25 -13.43
CA GLY A 107 -32.40 29.57 -14.75
C GLY A 107 -33.76 28.92 -15.02
N MET A 108 -34.08 27.80 -14.36
CA MET A 108 -35.41 27.16 -14.39
C MET A 108 -36.38 27.71 -13.33
N GLY A 109 -35.99 28.74 -12.56
CA GLY A 109 -36.88 29.48 -11.66
C GLY A 109 -38.00 30.28 -12.36
N GLN A 110 -37.99 30.34 -13.70
CA GLN A 110 -39.09 30.84 -14.53
C GLN A 110 -39.38 29.88 -15.68
N GLY A 111 -39.75 28.64 -15.39
CA GLY A 111 -40.20 27.72 -16.44
C GLY A 111 -40.40 26.30 -15.95
N THR A 112 -41.58 26.05 -15.39
CA THR A 112 -42.30 24.77 -15.31
C THR A 112 -41.45 23.50 -15.33
N ALA A 113 -41.37 22.85 -14.18
CA ALA A 113 -40.99 21.44 -14.03
C ALA A 113 -41.84 20.55 -14.96
N ALA A 114 -41.27 20.16 -16.09
CA ALA A 114 -41.69 19.00 -16.88
C ALA A 114 -40.55 17.99 -16.81
N MET A 115 -40.65 17.09 -15.84
CA MET A 115 -39.73 15.98 -15.63
C MET A 115 -40.13 14.87 -16.61
N GLU A 116 -39.61 14.92 -17.84
CA GLU A 116 -39.78 13.83 -18.81
C GLU A 116 -38.77 12.72 -18.46
N ILE A 117 -39.29 11.69 -17.79
CA ILE A 117 -38.63 10.43 -17.55
C ILE A 117 -38.68 9.64 -18.86
N ASP A 118 -37.68 9.79 -19.73
CA ASP A 118 -37.57 8.92 -20.92
C ASP A 118 -37.03 7.55 -20.50
N SER A 119 -37.96 6.61 -20.37
CA SER A 119 -37.71 5.20 -20.15
C SER A 119 -37.63 4.49 -21.49
N MET A 120 -36.43 4.32 -22.03
CA MET A 120 -36.18 3.37 -23.12
C MET A 120 -35.06 2.41 -22.71
N ALA A 121 -35.47 1.38 -21.98
CA ALA A 121 -34.77 0.12 -21.90
C ALA A 121 -34.71 -0.49 -23.31
N SER A 122 -33.50 -0.68 -23.85
CA SER A 122 -33.31 -1.47 -25.06
C SER A 122 -32.04 -2.30 -24.93
N THR A 123 -32.19 -3.52 -24.40
CA THR A 123 -31.24 -4.61 -24.58
C THR A 123 -31.72 -5.43 -25.78
N PRO A 124 -30.98 -5.49 -26.89
CA PRO A 124 -31.34 -6.40 -27.97
C PRO A 124 -31.02 -7.84 -27.54
N PHE A 125 -32.07 -8.65 -27.37
CA PHE A 125 -31.95 -10.09 -27.41
C PHE A 125 -31.68 -10.51 -28.86
N HIS A 126 -30.62 -11.28 -29.07
CA HIS A 126 -30.51 -12.14 -30.24
C HIS A 126 -30.24 -13.56 -29.75
N GLU A 127 -31.30 -14.34 -29.67
CA GLU A 127 -31.24 -15.81 -29.73
C GLU A 127 -31.30 -16.20 -31.22
N TYR A 128 -30.30 -16.94 -31.68
CA TYR A 128 -30.40 -18.31 -32.23
C TYR A 128 -29.02 -18.80 -32.67
#